data_AF-A0A2V9LE89-F1
#
_entry.id   AF-A0A2V9LE89-F1
#
_cell.length_a   1.000
_cell.length_b   1.000
_cell.length_c   1.000
_cell.angle_alpha   90.00
_cell.angle_beta   90.00
_cell.angle_gamma   90.00
#
_symmetry.space_group_name_H-M   'P 1'
#
loop_
_entity.id
_entity.type
_entity.pdbx_description
1 polymer ?
#
loop_
_entity_poly.entity_id
_entity_poly.type
_entity_poly.pdbx_seq_one_letter_code
_entity_poly.pdbx_strand_id
1 'polypeptide(L)'
;MHANLQDVIEMLKIEKSILQDGGYGRSVRSPWKENRFFRDSVICLNLGEEVARIPCRECLLWDFVPAEHRAQEIPCHFIPLNDLKETVYSLEQAGKREDAEQALLDWLNQTIGELEKRLAEEQKSLPSAPEVV
;
A
#
# COMPACT_ATOMS: atom_id res chain seq x y z
N MET A 1 -1.52 16.49 -1.77
CA MET A 1 -1.04 16.25 -3.14
C MET A 1 -1.97 15.24 -3.76
N HIS A 2 -2.52 15.48 -4.95
CA HIS A 2 -3.14 14.39 -5.69
C HIS A 2 -1.99 13.61 -6.33
N ALA A 3 -1.71 12.42 -5.82
CA ALA A 3 -0.69 11.54 -6.39
C ALA A 3 -1.13 11.16 -7.80
N ASN A 4 -0.28 11.40 -8.80
CA ASN A 4 -0.53 10.89 -10.13
C ASN A 4 -0.21 9.37 -10.17
N LEU A 5 -0.51 8.71 -11.29
CA LEU A 5 -0.30 7.26 -11.42
C LEU A 5 1.17 6.83 -11.19
N GLN A 6 2.15 7.65 -11.60
CA GLN A 6 3.56 7.38 -11.37
C GLN A 6 3.91 7.47 -9.88
N ASP A 7 3.43 8.50 -9.18
CA ASP A 7 3.66 8.67 -7.75
C ASP A 7 3.11 7.47 -6.95
N VAL A 8 1.93 6.95 -7.33
CA VAL A 8 1.35 5.77 -6.69
C VAL A 8 2.25 4.54 -6.91
N ILE A 9 2.71 4.31 -8.13
CA ILE A 9 3.60 3.18 -8.45
C ILE A 9 4.90 3.27 -7.65
N GLU A 10 5.53 4.45 -7.58
CA GLU A 10 6.78 4.65 -6.84
C GLU A 10 6.60 4.38 -5.34
N MET A 11 5.51 4.86 -4.74
CA MET A 11 5.23 4.62 -3.33
C MET A 11 4.96 3.15 -3.04
N LEU A 12 4.22 2.44 -3.90
CA LEU A 12 4.02 1.00 -3.75
C LEU A 12 5.34 0.21 -3.91
N LYS A 13 6.26 0.65 -4.77
CA LYS A 13 7.61 0.06 -4.88
C LYS A 13 8.43 0.27 -3.61
N ILE A 14 8.34 1.44 -2.98
CA ILE A 14 8.97 1.70 -1.68
C ILE A 14 8.42 0.74 -0.62
N GLU A 15 7.10 0.61 -0.53
CA GLU A 15 6.46 -0.33 0.40
C GLU A 15 6.92 -1.77 0.19
N LYS A 16 6.98 -2.20 -1.08
CA LYS A 16 7.50 -3.52 -1.45
C LYS A 16 8.94 -3.72 -0.97
N SER A 17 9.83 -2.72 -1.14
CA SER A 17 11.22 -2.81 -0.65
C SER A 17 11.25 -2.98 0.87
N ILE A 18 10.46 -2.19 1.61
CA ILE A 18 10.39 -2.28 3.08
C ILE A 18 10.00 -3.69 3.52
N LEU A 19 9.03 -4.29 2.84
CA LEU A 19 8.59 -5.65 3.11
C LEU A 19 9.71 -6.66 2.84
N GLN A 20 10.35 -6.59 1.67
CA GLN A 20 11.43 -7.51 1.27
C GLN A 20 12.69 -7.38 2.14
N ASP A 21 13.00 -6.18 2.62
CA ASP A 21 14.15 -5.90 3.47
C ASP A 21 13.89 -6.26 4.95
N GLY A 22 12.71 -6.82 5.27
CA GLY A 22 12.34 -7.20 6.63
C GLY A 22 12.02 -6.01 7.55
N GLY A 23 11.63 -4.86 6.99
CA GLY A 23 11.31 -3.63 7.71
C GLY A 23 10.14 -3.75 8.70
N TYR A 24 9.32 -4.80 8.55
CA TYR A 24 8.24 -5.16 9.47
C TYR A 24 8.61 -6.28 10.47
N GLY A 25 9.87 -6.73 10.46
CA GLY A 25 10.39 -7.68 11.43
C GLY A 25 10.38 -7.14 12.86
N ARG A 26 10.42 -8.03 13.85
CA ARG A 26 10.49 -7.62 15.26
C ARG A 26 11.80 -6.86 15.50
N SER A 27 11.68 -5.60 15.92
CA SER A 27 12.82 -4.84 16.41
C SER A 27 13.46 -5.56 17.59
N VAL A 28 14.75 -5.87 17.50
CA VAL A 28 15.53 -6.43 18.63
C VAL A 28 15.55 -5.50 19.84
N ARG A 29 15.32 -4.19 19.64
CA ARG A 29 15.27 -3.18 20.70
C ARG A 29 13.89 -3.05 21.34
N SER A 30 12.83 -3.40 20.62
CA SER A 30 11.44 -3.34 21.10
C SER A 30 10.64 -4.57 20.65
N PRO A 31 10.92 -5.78 21.17
CA PRO A 31 10.26 -7.02 20.72
C PRO A 31 8.75 -7.07 20.96
N TRP A 32 8.24 -6.20 21.83
CA TRP A 32 6.82 -6.10 22.24
C TRP A 32 5.97 -5.22 21.32
N LYS A 33 6.58 -4.43 20.41
CA LYS A 33 5.84 -3.58 19.48
C LYS A 33 5.97 -4.18 18.09
N GLU A 34 4.93 -4.88 17.64
CA GLU A 34 4.85 -5.37 16.26
C GLU A 34 4.60 -4.20 15.32
N ASN A 35 5.40 -4.10 14.25
CA ASN A 35 5.20 -3.06 13.24
C ASN A 35 3.96 -3.42 12.41
N ARG A 36 3.04 -2.47 12.30
CA ARG A 36 1.80 -2.62 11.53
C ARG A 36 2.05 -2.33 10.06
N PHE A 37 1.72 -3.29 9.20
CA PHE A 37 1.85 -3.15 7.74
C PHE A 37 1.14 -1.89 7.23
N PHE A 38 1.73 -1.18 6.28
CA PHE A 38 1.35 0.16 5.83
C PHE A 38 1.36 1.26 6.90
N ARG A 39 0.78 1.05 8.09
CA ARG A 39 0.60 2.09 9.13
C ARG A 39 1.91 2.60 9.71
N ASP A 40 2.88 1.71 9.85
CA ASP A 40 4.23 2.03 10.32
C ASP A 40 5.24 2.14 9.17
N SER A 41 4.75 2.30 7.93
CA SER A 41 5.55 2.59 6.74
C SER A 41 5.86 4.08 6.57
N VAL A 42 6.96 4.38 5.87
CA VAL A 42 7.26 5.73 5.36
C VAL A 42 6.23 6.24 4.36
N ILE A 43 5.43 5.36 3.75
CA ILE A 43 4.34 5.78 2.85
C ILE A 43 3.08 6.22 3.61
N CYS A 44 3.03 6.01 4.93
CA CYS A 44 1.92 6.47 5.76
C CYS A 44 2.04 7.96 6.09
N LEU A 45 1.01 8.74 5.77
CA LEU A 45 0.93 10.16 6.15
C LEU A 45 0.94 10.38 7.67
N ASN A 46 0.59 9.35 8.45
CA ASN A 46 0.53 9.41 9.91
C ASN A 46 1.69 8.66 10.59
N LEU A 47 2.78 8.32 9.87
CA LEU A 47 3.92 7.58 10.45
C LEU A 47 4.40 8.23 11.76
N GLY A 48 4.61 7.41 12.80
CA GLY A 48 5.08 7.86 14.10
C GLY A 48 4.01 8.48 15.00
N GLU A 49 2.82 8.75 14.47
CA GLU A 49 1.69 9.22 15.27
C GLU A 49 0.97 8.07 15.94
N GLU A 50 0.61 8.21 17.22
CA GLU A 50 -0.22 7.24 17.93
C GLU A 50 -1.65 7.24 17.41
N VAL A 51 -2.20 8.43 17.13
CA VAL A 51 -3.54 8.64 16.59
C VAL A 51 -3.42 9.39 15.25
N ALA A 52 -4.17 8.96 14.24
CA ALA A 52 -4.16 9.61 12.94
C ALA A 52 -4.57 11.08 13.04
N ARG A 53 -3.69 11.99 12.63
CA ARG A 53 -3.96 13.44 12.56
C ARG A 53 -4.38 13.88 11.17
N ILE A 54 -3.84 13.21 10.15
CA ILE A 54 -4.16 13.44 8.75
C ILE A 54 -5.22 12.40 8.33
N PRO A 55 -6.36 12.83 7.75
CA PRO A 55 -7.38 11.93 7.25
C PRO A 55 -6.82 10.90 6.26
N CYS A 56 -7.10 9.61 6.47
CA CYS A 56 -6.64 8.54 5.56
C CYS A 56 -7.17 8.69 4.12
N ARG A 57 -8.25 9.45 3.91
CA ARG A 57 -8.76 9.80 2.57
C ARG A 57 -7.79 10.60 1.71
N GLU A 58 -6.78 11.20 2.32
CA GLU A 58 -5.74 11.96 1.62
C GLU A 58 -4.52 11.08 1.26
N CYS A 59 -4.51 9.81 1.71
CA CYS A 59 -3.47 8.85 1.41
C CYS A 59 -3.69 8.19 0.05
N LEU A 60 -2.61 7.90 -0.67
CA LEU A 60 -2.62 7.17 -1.95
C LEU A 60 -3.27 5.78 -1.86
N LEU A 61 -3.26 5.16 -0.66
CA LEU A 61 -3.84 3.83 -0.46
C LEU A 61 -5.37 3.86 -0.39
N TRP A 62 -5.98 5.04 -0.28
CA TRP A 62 -7.42 5.18 -0.05
C TRP A 62 -8.29 4.54 -1.14
N ASP A 63 -7.83 4.62 -2.39
CA ASP A 63 -8.58 4.08 -3.53
C ASP A 63 -8.64 2.54 -3.53
N PHE A 64 -7.72 1.88 -2.80
CA PHE A 64 -7.73 0.43 -2.61
C PHE A 64 -8.57 -0.02 -1.42
N VAL A 65 -9.03 0.91 -0.57
CA VAL A 65 -9.83 0.60 0.61
C VAL A 65 -11.31 0.42 0.23
N PRO A 66 -11.93 -0.74 0.52
CA PRO A 66 -13.36 -0.96 0.31
C PRO A 66 -14.21 0.05 1.07
N ALA A 67 -15.33 0.48 0.48
CA ALA A 67 -16.13 1.58 1.01
C ALA A 67 -16.64 1.32 2.44
N GLU A 68 -17.01 0.07 2.72
CA GLU A 68 -17.47 -0.43 4.00
C GLU A 68 -16.41 -0.35 5.12
N HIS A 69 -15.12 -0.30 4.77
CA HIS A 69 -14.01 -0.27 5.72
C HIS A 69 -13.35 1.11 5.86
N ARG A 70 -13.82 2.11 5.11
CA ARG A 70 -13.29 3.49 5.14
C ARG A 70 -13.46 4.22 6.47
N ALA A 71 -14.39 3.78 7.31
CA ALA A 71 -14.64 4.33 8.64
C ALA A 71 -13.82 3.66 9.77
N GLN A 72 -13.00 2.65 9.45
CA GLN A 72 -12.17 1.96 10.43
C GLN A 72 -11.00 2.84 10.89
N GLU A 73 -10.41 2.53 12.05
CA GLU A 73 -9.27 3.28 12.60
C GLU A 73 -8.03 3.21 11.70
N ILE A 74 -7.78 2.04 11.11
CA ILE A 74 -6.68 1.81 10.17
C ILE A 74 -7.26 1.22 8.86
N PRO A 75 -7.85 2.04 7.99
CA PRO A 75 -8.57 1.55 6.82
C PRO A 75 -7.69 0.74 5.84
N CYS A 76 -6.40 1.08 5.72
CA CYS A 76 -5.48 0.37 4.82
C CYS A 76 -5.23 -1.09 5.22
N HIS A 77 -5.52 -1.50 6.46
CA HIS A 77 -5.43 -2.92 6.85
C HIS A 77 -6.57 -3.78 6.28
N PHE A 78 -7.60 -3.15 5.71
CA PHE A 78 -8.76 -3.82 5.12
C PHE A 78 -8.70 -3.87 3.59
N ILE A 79 -7.56 -3.53 2.99
CA ILE A 79 -7.34 -3.72 1.56
C ILE A 79 -7.37 -5.23 1.26
N PRO A 80 -8.21 -5.70 0.33
CA PRO A 80 -8.21 -7.09 -0.09
C PRO A 80 -6.93 -7.43 -0.84
N LEU A 81 -6.19 -8.41 -0.33
CA LEU A 81 -4.88 -8.80 -0.85
C LEU A 81 -4.96 -9.88 -1.92
N ASN A 82 -6.03 -10.69 -1.92
CA ASN A 82 -6.18 -11.83 -2.81
C ASN A 82 -7.65 -12.11 -3.19
N ASP A 83 -7.86 -13.15 -4.01
CA ASP A 83 -9.18 -13.58 -4.49
C ASP A 83 -10.13 -14.02 -3.37
N LEU A 84 -9.57 -14.50 -2.24
CA LEU A 84 -10.33 -14.86 -1.05
C LEU A 84 -10.77 -13.63 -0.23
N LYS A 85 -10.39 -12.42 -0.67
CA LYS A 85 -10.61 -11.15 0.04
C LYS A 85 -9.99 -11.13 1.43
N GLU A 86 -8.94 -11.92 1.65
CA GLU A 86 -8.15 -11.80 2.87
C GLU A 86 -7.46 -10.43 2.90
N THR A 87 -7.36 -9.87 4.09
CA THR A 87 -6.75 -8.56 4.36
C THR A 87 -5.65 -8.72 5.40
N VAL A 88 -4.80 -7.70 5.55
CA VAL A 88 -3.84 -7.66 6.66
C VAL A 88 -4.56 -7.89 7.98
N TYR A 89 -5.69 -7.20 8.20
CA TYR A 89 -6.49 -7.33 9.41
C TYR A 89 -6.95 -8.78 9.64
N SER A 90 -7.55 -9.43 8.63
CA SER A 90 -8.10 -10.78 8.83
C SER A 90 -7.02 -11.82 9.08
N LEU A 91 -5.86 -11.70 8.43
CA LEU A 91 -4.74 -12.63 8.57
C LEU A 91 -4.04 -12.45 9.92
N GLU A 92 -3.80 -11.22 10.36
CA GLU A 92 -3.22 -10.96 11.68
C GLU A 92 -4.15 -11.41 12.82
N GLN A 93 -5.46 -11.20 12.70
CA GLN A 93 -6.43 -11.69 13.69
C GLN A 93 -6.47 -13.22 13.79
N ALA A 94 -6.11 -13.92 12.71
CA ALA A 94 -5.95 -15.38 12.70
C ALA A 94 -4.58 -15.85 13.22
N GLY A 95 -3.70 -14.94 13.64
CA GLY A 95 -2.33 -15.26 14.06
C GLY A 95 -1.40 -15.62 12.89
N LYS A 96 -1.79 -15.30 11.66
CA LYS A 96 -1.10 -15.68 10.43
C LYS A 96 -0.30 -14.52 9.84
N ARG A 97 0.63 -13.97 10.63
CA ARG A 97 1.41 -12.80 10.22
C ARG A 97 2.31 -13.06 9.02
N GLU A 98 2.94 -14.24 8.95
CA GLU A 98 3.75 -14.63 7.79
C GLU A 98 2.90 -14.74 6.52
N ASP A 99 1.69 -15.30 6.63
CA ASP A 99 0.73 -15.32 5.51
C ASP A 99 0.30 -13.90 5.12
N ALA A 100 0.15 -12.97 6.09
CA ALA A 100 -0.16 -11.56 5.83
C ALA A 100 0.97 -10.86 5.06
N GLU A 101 2.22 -11.10 5.45
CA GLU A 101 3.40 -10.58 4.76
C GLU A 101 3.48 -11.12 3.32
N GLN A 102 3.31 -12.42 3.14
CA GLN A 102 3.35 -13.04 1.81
C GLN A 102 2.19 -12.53 0.92
N ALA A 103 0.96 -12.51 1.44
CA ALA A 103 -0.20 -12.02 0.71
C ALA A 103 -0.05 -10.54 0.32
N LEU A 104 0.54 -9.72 1.21
CA LEU A 104 0.81 -8.32 0.93
C LEU A 104 1.88 -8.17 -0.17
N LEU A 105 2.94 -8.96 -0.13
CA LEU A 105 3.98 -8.95 -1.15
C LEU A 105 3.42 -9.31 -2.54
N ASP A 106 2.59 -10.35 -2.60
CA ASP A 106 1.95 -10.78 -3.84
C ASP A 106 0.98 -9.72 -4.37
N TRP A 107 0.18 -9.12 -3.48
CA TRP A 107 -0.69 -8.00 -3.81
C TRP A 107 0.09 -6.80 -4.37
N LEU A 108 1.22 -6.43 -3.75
CA LEU A 108 2.07 -5.34 -4.24
C LEU A 108 2.63 -5.64 -5.64
N ASN A 109 3.11 -6.86 -5.87
CA ASN A 109 3.62 -7.29 -7.17
C ASN A 109 2.55 -7.18 -8.27
N GLN A 110 1.36 -7.73 -8.00
CA GLN A 110 0.25 -7.69 -8.95
C GLN A 110 -0.19 -6.25 -9.22
N THR A 111 -0.45 -5.49 -8.17
CA THR A 111 -0.98 -4.13 -8.25
C THR A 111 -0.01 -3.20 -8.99
N ILE A 112 1.28 -3.25 -8.67
CA ILE A 112 2.31 -2.48 -9.38
C ILE A 112 2.31 -2.85 -10.87
N GLY A 113 2.29 -4.14 -11.21
CA GLY A 113 2.29 -4.59 -12.60
C GLY A 113 1.05 -4.14 -13.38
N GLU A 114 -0.12 -4.10 -12.75
CA GLU A 114 -1.34 -3.57 -13.35
C GLU A 114 -1.28 -2.06 -13.57
N LEU A 115 -0.79 -1.30 -12.58
CA LEU A 115 -0.64 0.16 -12.69
C LEU A 115 0.41 0.55 -13.74
N GLU A 116 1.53 -0.18 -13.84
CA GLU A 116 2.56 0.04 -14.85
C GLU A 116 2.05 -0.20 -16.27
N LYS A 117 1.21 -1.23 -16.46
CA LYS A 117 0.54 -1.48 -17.75
C LYS A 117 -0.38 -0.32 -18.12
N ARG A 118 -1.22 0.13 -17.18
CA ARG A 118 -2.11 1.29 -17.39
C ARG A 118 -1.32 2.55 -17.73
N LEU A 119 -0.21 2.80 -17.03
CA LEU A 119 0.65 3.94 -17.31
C LEU A 119 1.23 3.89 -18.73
N ALA A 120 1.67 2.72 -19.19
CA ALA A 120 2.18 2.53 -20.55
C ALA A 120 1.09 2.71 -21.62
N GLU A 121 -0.15 2.30 -21.32
CA GLU A 121 -1.31 2.52 -22.20
C GLU A 121 -1.67 4.00 -22.30
N GLU A 122 -1.73 4.71 -21.16
CA GLU A 122 -1.96 6.16 -21.11
C GLU A 122 -0.92 6.91 -21.95
N GLN A 123 0.37 6.59 -21.78
CA GLN A 123 1.46 7.20 -22.56
C GLN A 123 1.37 6.96 -24.07
N LYS A 124 0.92 5.77 -24.51
CA LYS A 124 0.71 5.48 -25.94
C LYS A 124 -0.50 6.22 -26.52
N SER A 125 -1.48 6.57 -25.69
CA SER A 125 -2.70 7.26 -26.10
C SER A 125 -2.56 8.77 -26.23
N LEU A 126 -1.49 9.37 -25.69
CA LEU A 126 -1.19 10.79 -25.88
C LEU A 126 -0.74 11.02 -27.33
N PRO A 127 -1.41 11.90 -28.09
CA PRO A 127 -0.97 12.22 -29.45
C PRO A 127 0.42 12.85 -29.39
N SER A 128 1.36 12.25 -30.12
CA SER A 128 2.66 12.87 -30.40
C SER A 128 2.40 14.27 -30.96
N ALA A 129 2.81 15.31 -30.22
CA ALA A 129 2.76 16.67 -30.72
C ALA A 129 3.43 16.74 -32.10
N PRO A 130 2.89 17.51 -33.07
CA PRO A 130 3.50 17.60 -34.38
C PRO A 130 4.92 18.15 -34.23
N GLU A 131 5.87 17.44 -34.83
CA GLU A 131 7.23 17.89 -35.07
C GLU A 131 7.12 19.21 -35.86
N VAL A 132 7.41 20.32 -35.20
CA VAL A 132 7.38 21.66 -35.80
C VAL A 132 8.56 21.72 -36.77
N VAL A 133 8.25 21.62 -38.07
CA VAL A 133 9.16 21.89 -39.20
C VAL A 133 9.39 23.39 -39.35
#